data_AF-A0AAC8NAZ0-F1
#
_entry.id   AF-A0AAC8NAZ0-F1
#
_cell.length_a   1.000
_cell.length_b   1.000
_cell.length_c   1.000
_cell.angle_alpha   90.00
_cell.angle_beta   90.00
_cell.angle_gamma   90.00
#
_symmetry.space_group_name_H-M   'P 1'
#
loop_
_entity.id
_entity.type
_entity.pdbx_description
1 polymer ?
#
loop_
_entity_poly.entity_id
_entity_poly.type
_entity_poly.pdbx_seq_one_letter_code
_entity_poly.pdbx_strand_id
1 'polypeptide(L)'
;MTAYGSFYFFAIVGILLIPTIIAGLKGKMLRKYNAVLTLVMIAIIFSDKPKQAIMLAAFIIWQYALIKGYLLLRKQNNSTFMFCIAVILSILPLILAKIAPFVPELHFIVFAGMSYVTFRAVQMVFEVRDNLIKELSFFNFWEFVLFFPAISSGPIDRYRRFQKDIQKPPSAEEYQNLLYTGLNRIFQGFLYKFIIAHLITTYLVKAVFANQDTLLSNVIFMYATSMQLFFDFAGYSAFVIGISYMMGIKTPENFNKPFLSRNIKDFWNRWHMSLSFWFRDFIYMRFVFFATKKKLIKNRYTISYIGAFLNFFIMGIWHIQGSAVAQYVIYGLYHAALFILFDIFERKNKKHKFWPNNKFTHVLAIVITFHVVCFGFLIFSGHLNRYF
;
A
#
# COMPACT_ATOMS: atom_id res chain seq x y z
N MET A 1 11.27 14.18 -12.26
CA MET A 1 10.60 15.08 -11.27
C MET A 1 9.91 14.24 -10.19
N THR A 2 10.01 14.59 -8.90
CA THR A 2 9.33 13.84 -7.83
C THR A 2 7.81 13.94 -7.94
N ALA A 3 7.11 12.80 -8.02
CA ALA A 3 5.66 12.74 -8.07
C ALA A 3 5.04 13.40 -6.82
N TYR A 4 4.08 14.30 -7.02
CA TYR A 4 3.37 15.02 -5.95
C TYR A 4 4.27 15.84 -5.01
N GLY A 5 5.51 16.11 -5.41
CA GLY A 5 6.49 16.80 -4.56
C GLY A 5 6.43 18.32 -4.62
N SER A 6 5.77 18.90 -5.63
CA SER A 6 5.74 20.34 -5.84
C SER A 6 4.45 20.79 -6.55
N PHE A 7 4.12 22.08 -6.45
CA PHE A 7 3.01 22.68 -7.18
C PHE A 7 3.15 22.57 -8.70
N TYR A 8 4.39 22.59 -9.22
CA TYR A 8 4.66 22.39 -10.64
C TYR A 8 4.14 21.03 -11.15
N PHE A 9 4.25 19.97 -10.35
CA PHE A 9 3.68 18.66 -10.70
C PHE A 9 2.16 18.74 -10.89
N PHE A 10 1.46 19.43 -9.98
CA PHE A 10 0.01 19.58 -10.05
C PHE A 10 -0.43 20.48 -11.21
N ALA A 11 0.34 21.52 -11.55
CA ALA A 11 0.06 22.36 -12.71
C ALA A 11 0.14 21.56 -14.01
N ILE A 12 1.21 20.76 -14.19
CA ILE A 12 1.39 19.89 -15.35
C ILE A 12 0.24 18.88 -15.46
N VAL A 13 -0.04 18.13 -14.38
CA VAL A 13 -1.12 17.14 -14.41
C VAL A 13 -2.48 17.81 -14.64
N GLY A 14 -2.73 18.96 -14.01
CA GLY A 14 -3.97 19.72 -14.19
C GLY A 14 -4.21 20.09 -15.65
N ILE A 15 -3.20 20.65 -16.33
CA ILE A 15 -3.27 20.99 -17.77
C ILE A 15 -3.55 19.73 -18.60
N LEU A 16 -2.79 18.66 -18.36
CA LEU A 16 -2.92 17.44 -19.13
C LEU A 16 -4.24 16.69 -18.84
N LEU A 17 -4.92 16.94 -17.72
CA LEU A 17 -6.23 16.35 -17.44
C LEU A 17 -7.40 17.09 -18.09
N ILE A 18 -7.20 18.31 -18.62
CA ILE A 18 -8.29 19.13 -19.18
C ILE A 18 -9.12 18.35 -20.23
N PRO A 19 -8.53 17.66 -21.23
CA PRO A 19 -9.33 16.92 -22.21
C PRO A 19 -10.14 15.79 -21.59
N THR A 20 -9.57 15.09 -20.61
CA THR A 20 -10.24 14.02 -19.88
C THR A 20 -11.42 14.55 -19.07
N ILE A 21 -11.26 15.71 -18.42
CA ILE A 21 -12.30 16.36 -17.64
C ILE A 21 -13.45 16.81 -18.53
N ILE A 22 -13.15 17.50 -19.62
CA ILE A 22 -14.18 17.96 -20.57
C ILE A 22 -14.97 16.78 -21.15
N ALA A 23 -14.29 15.71 -21.54
CA ALA A 23 -14.95 14.51 -22.05
C ALA A 23 -15.81 13.83 -20.98
N GLY A 24 -15.30 13.74 -19.75
CA GLY A 24 -16.01 13.10 -18.65
C GLY A 24 -17.28 13.81 -18.24
N LEU A 25 -17.27 15.14 -18.23
CA LEU A 25 -18.47 15.95 -18.01
C LEU A 25 -19.55 15.72 -19.09
N LYS A 26 -19.14 15.26 -20.28
CA LYS A 26 -20.03 14.84 -21.37
C LYS A 26 -20.36 13.33 -21.34
N GLY A 27 -20.01 12.63 -20.27
CA GLY A 27 -20.27 11.20 -20.10
C GLY A 27 -19.39 10.28 -20.95
N LYS A 28 -18.22 10.76 -21.42
CA LYS A 28 -17.27 9.98 -22.24
C LYS A 28 -15.90 9.94 -21.58
N MET A 29 -15.29 8.75 -21.49
CA MET A 29 -13.90 8.60 -21.02
C MET A 29 -12.93 8.44 -22.19
N LEU A 30 -11.87 9.25 -22.23
CA LEU A 30 -10.83 9.18 -23.25
C LEU A 30 -9.76 8.14 -22.87
N ARG A 31 -10.09 6.86 -22.90
CA ARG A 31 -9.18 5.78 -22.46
C ARG A 31 -7.79 5.84 -23.11
N LYS A 32 -7.74 5.95 -24.45
CA LYS A 32 -6.46 6.02 -25.19
C LYS A 32 -5.65 7.26 -24.82
N TYR A 33 -6.32 8.40 -24.63
CA TYR A 33 -5.67 9.63 -24.17
C TYR A 33 -5.13 9.47 -22.75
N ASN A 34 -5.90 8.91 -21.82
CA ASN A 34 -5.47 8.63 -20.45
C ASN A 34 -4.28 7.65 -20.39
N ALA A 35 -4.19 6.72 -21.34
CA ALA A 35 -3.05 5.83 -21.49
C ALA A 35 -1.79 6.60 -21.95
N VAL A 36 -1.92 7.52 -22.93
CA VAL A 36 -0.82 8.40 -23.36
C VAL A 36 -0.40 9.35 -22.23
N LEU A 37 -1.37 9.97 -21.55
CA LEU A 37 -1.17 10.80 -20.35
C LEU A 37 -0.33 10.06 -19.31
N THR A 38 -0.65 8.79 -19.05
CA THR A 38 0.08 7.93 -18.12
C THR A 38 1.55 7.79 -18.54
N LEU A 39 1.82 7.53 -19.82
CA LEU A 39 3.19 7.43 -20.33
C LEU A 39 3.96 8.75 -20.25
N VAL A 40 3.31 9.88 -20.60
CA VAL A 40 3.90 11.22 -20.48
C VAL A 40 4.24 11.53 -19.03
N MET A 41 3.34 11.25 -18.10
CA MET A 41 3.58 11.49 -16.68
C MET A 41 4.68 10.60 -16.12
N ILE A 42 4.78 9.35 -16.56
CA ILE A 42 5.91 8.48 -16.20
C ILE A 42 7.22 9.05 -16.73
N ALA A 43 7.26 9.47 -18.00
CA ALA A 43 8.46 10.08 -18.59
C ALA A 43 8.91 11.32 -17.79
N ILE A 44 7.97 12.14 -17.34
CA ILE A 44 8.24 13.31 -16.49
C ILE A 44 8.71 12.89 -15.08
N ILE A 45 8.08 11.87 -14.48
CA ILE A 45 8.47 11.38 -13.14
C ILE A 45 9.92 10.87 -13.17
N PHE A 46 10.31 10.17 -14.24
CA PHE A 46 11.63 9.58 -14.41
C PHE A 46 12.59 10.41 -15.27
N SER A 47 12.27 11.67 -15.57
CA SER A 47 13.05 12.53 -16.48
C SER A 47 14.51 12.71 -16.03
N ASP A 48 14.73 12.74 -14.72
CA ASP A 48 16.04 12.87 -14.05
C ASP A 48 16.69 11.49 -13.78
N LYS A 49 16.03 10.39 -14.12
CA LYS A 49 16.43 9.01 -13.75
C LYS A 49 16.25 8.03 -14.92
N PRO A 50 16.92 8.24 -16.08
CA PRO A 50 16.70 7.44 -17.29
C PRO A 50 17.00 5.94 -17.08
N LYS A 51 18.02 5.59 -16.30
CA LYS A 51 18.32 4.19 -15.94
C LYS A 51 17.17 3.51 -15.23
N GLN A 52 16.48 4.22 -14.32
CA GLN A 52 15.31 3.69 -13.62
C GLN A 52 14.11 3.53 -14.56
N ALA A 53 13.93 4.43 -15.54
CA ALA A 53 12.89 4.30 -16.56
C ALA A 53 13.09 3.05 -17.44
N ILE A 54 14.34 2.79 -17.86
CA ILE A 54 14.70 1.58 -18.61
C ILE A 54 14.40 0.33 -17.77
N MET A 55 14.77 0.35 -16.49
CA MET A 55 14.54 -0.79 -15.61
C MET A 55 13.04 -1.02 -15.32
N LEU A 56 12.26 0.05 -15.20
CA LEU A 56 10.79 -0.04 -15.13
C LEU A 56 10.23 -0.71 -16.40
N ALA A 57 10.68 -0.29 -17.58
CA ALA A 57 10.24 -0.90 -18.84
C ALA A 57 10.61 -2.39 -18.92
N ALA A 58 11.85 -2.74 -18.56
CA ALA A 58 12.30 -4.12 -18.48
C ALA A 58 11.46 -4.95 -17.50
N PHE A 59 11.15 -4.39 -16.32
CA PHE A 59 10.28 -5.01 -15.33
C PHE A 59 8.88 -5.27 -15.88
N ILE A 60 8.29 -4.33 -16.62
CA ILE A 60 6.97 -4.51 -17.24
C ILE A 60 6.98 -5.64 -18.28
N ILE A 61 8.00 -5.69 -19.13
CA ILE A 61 8.15 -6.76 -20.13
C ILE A 61 8.30 -8.12 -19.43
N TRP A 62 9.17 -8.20 -18.41
CA TRP A 62 9.38 -9.40 -17.60
C TRP A 62 8.07 -9.89 -16.96
N GLN A 63 7.37 -9.02 -16.24
CA GLN A 63 6.13 -9.39 -15.55
C GLN A 63 5.04 -9.81 -16.53
N TYR A 64 4.89 -9.11 -17.66
CA TYR A 64 3.91 -9.49 -18.68
C TYR A 64 4.20 -10.89 -19.24
N ALA A 65 5.45 -11.13 -19.68
CA ALA A 65 5.86 -12.41 -20.25
C ALA A 65 5.63 -13.55 -19.25
N LEU A 66 6.01 -13.34 -17.99
CA LEU A 66 5.82 -14.30 -16.90
C LEU A 66 4.34 -14.61 -16.63
N ILE A 67 3.51 -13.58 -16.43
CA ILE A 67 2.08 -13.76 -16.12
C ILE A 67 1.34 -14.37 -17.31
N LYS A 68 1.66 -13.94 -18.54
CA LYS A 68 1.08 -14.49 -19.77
C LYS A 68 1.50 -15.94 -19.97
N GLY A 69 2.77 -16.26 -19.77
CA GLY A 69 3.29 -17.63 -19.82
C GLY A 69 2.62 -18.53 -18.77
N TYR A 70 2.52 -18.06 -17.53
CA TYR A 70 1.83 -18.79 -16.47
C TYR A 70 0.33 -19.00 -16.77
N LEU A 71 -0.35 -18.00 -17.35
CA LEU A 71 -1.74 -18.13 -17.79
C LEU A 71 -1.89 -19.25 -18.84
N LEU A 72 -0.98 -19.35 -19.80
CA LEU A 72 -1.00 -20.42 -20.81
C LEU A 72 -0.76 -21.80 -20.19
N LEU A 73 0.23 -21.93 -19.30
CA LEU A 73 0.50 -23.19 -18.59
C LEU A 73 -0.69 -23.61 -17.70
N ARG A 74 -1.29 -22.65 -16.99
CA ARG A 74 -2.44 -22.88 -16.11
C ARG A 74 -3.68 -23.33 -16.89
N LYS A 75 -3.84 -22.94 -18.16
CA LYS A 75 -4.94 -23.43 -19.02
C LYS A 75 -4.82 -24.93 -19.30
N GLN A 76 -3.60 -25.48 -19.36
CA GLN A 76 -3.36 -26.90 -19.57
C GLN A 76 -3.46 -27.67 -18.24
N ASN A 77 -2.76 -27.21 -17.20
CA ASN A 77 -2.77 -27.85 -15.90
C ASN A 77 -2.58 -26.82 -14.77
N ASN A 78 -3.46 -26.86 -13.77
CA ASN A 78 -3.38 -25.98 -12.60
C ASN A 78 -2.41 -26.55 -11.53
N SER A 79 -1.13 -26.63 -11.85
CA SER A 79 -0.08 -27.16 -10.97
C SER A 79 0.34 -26.17 -9.87
N THR A 80 0.43 -26.65 -8.63
CA THR A 80 0.94 -25.87 -7.48
C THR A 80 2.42 -25.54 -7.63
N PHE A 81 3.21 -26.44 -8.23
CA PHE A 81 4.65 -26.22 -8.43
C PHE A 81 4.91 -25.06 -9.39
N MET A 82 4.25 -25.06 -10.56
CA MET A 82 4.35 -23.97 -11.54
C MET A 82 3.84 -22.65 -10.98
N PHE A 83 2.80 -22.69 -10.14
CA PHE A 83 2.33 -21.52 -9.42
C PHE A 83 3.41 -20.93 -8.49
N CYS A 84 4.07 -21.76 -7.69
CA CYS A 84 5.14 -21.30 -6.79
C CYS A 84 6.31 -20.70 -7.58
N ILE A 85 6.72 -21.33 -8.69
CA ILE A 85 7.76 -20.77 -9.58
C ILE A 85 7.33 -19.41 -10.12
N ALA A 86 6.11 -19.27 -10.63
CA ALA A 86 5.61 -18.01 -11.16
C ALA A 86 5.58 -16.90 -10.09
N VAL A 87 5.20 -17.23 -8.85
CA VAL A 87 5.26 -16.27 -7.74
C VAL A 87 6.70 -15.87 -7.44
N ILE A 88 7.63 -16.83 -7.31
CA ILE A 88 9.04 -16.58 -7.02
C ILE A 88 9.68 -15.69 -8.11
N LEU A 89 9.49 -16.03 -9.39
CA LEU A 89 9.99 -15.24 -10.51
C LEU A 89 9.36 -13.84 -10.58
N SER A 90 8.10 -13.69 -10.15
CA SER A 90 7.42 -12.39 -10.14
C SER A 90 7.96 -11.48 -9.04
N ILE A 91 8.30 -12.02 -7.86
CA ILE A 91 8.85 -11.22 -6.75
C ILE A 91 10.38 -11.09 -6.79
N LEU A 92 11.08 -11.89 -7.60
CA LEU A 92 12.54 -11.91 -7.68
C LEU A 92 13.17 -10.53 -7.90
N PRO A 93 12.69 -9.67 -8.83
CA PRO A 93 13.26 -8.32 -8.97
C PRO A 93 13.16 -7.48 -7.70
N LEU A 94 12.07 -7.64 -6.93
CA LEU A 94 11.91 -6.96 -5.64
C LEU A 94 12.86 -7.54 -4.59
N ILE A 95 13.06 -8.85 -4.55
CA ILE A 95 14.03 -9.48 -3.65
C ILE A 95 15.44 -8.95 -3.94
N LEU A 96 15.85 -8.93 -5.21
CA LEU A 96 17.15 -8.39 -5.62
C LEU A 96 17.30 -6.91 -5.22
N ALA A 97 16.26 -6.11 -5.41
CA ALA A 97 16.25 -4.71 -4.98
C ALA A 97 16.33 -4.53 -3.45
N LYS A 98 15.79 -5.46 -2.67
CA LYS A 98 15.90 -5.44 -1.19
C LYS A 98 17.28 -5.88 -0.70
N ILE A 99 17.99 -6.71 -1.47
CA ILE A 99 19.35 -7.16 -1.17
C ILE A 99 20.40 -6.17 -1.70
N ALA A 100 20.06 -5.33 -2.67
CA ALA A 100 20.98 -4.34 -3.27
C ALA A 100 21.78 -3.47 -2.28
N PRO A 101 21.25 -3.04 -1.12
CA PRO A 101 22.06 -2.33 -0.13
C PRO A 101 23.26 -3.13 0.44
N PHE A 102 23.23 -4.47 0.33
CA PHE A 102 24.30 -5.38 0.76
C PHE A 102 25.15 -5.89 -0.41
N VAL A 103 24.69 -5.71 -1.65
CA VAL A 103 25.36 -6.15 -2.88
C VAL A 103 25.28 -4.99 -3.88
N PRO A 104 26.23 -4.03 -3.84
CA PRO A 104 26.15 -2.78 -4.58
C PRO A 104 25.94 -2.95 -6.09
N GLU A 105 26.43 -4.05 -6.66
CA GLU A 105 26.29 -4.42 -8.06
C GLU A 105 24.81 -4.59 -8.47
N LEU A 106 23.89 -4.79 -7.54
CA LEU A 106 22.46 -4.93 -7.82
C LEU A 106 21.69 -3.59 -7.82
N HIS A 107 22.33 -2.47 -7.46
CA HIS A 107 21.65 -1.17 -7.36
C HIS A 107 20.98 -0.72 -8.68
N PHE A 108 21.48 -1.16 -9.83
CA PHE A 108 20.91 -0.81 -11.14
C PHE A 108 19.48 -1.35 -11.33
N ILE A 109 19.08 -2.40 -10.59
CA ILE A 109 17.75 -3.00 -10.67
C ILE A 109 16.69 -2.08 -10.03
N VAL A 110 17.07 -1.21 -9.09
CA VAL A 110 16.14 -0.43 -8.28
C VAL A 110 15.53 0.74 -9.07
N PHE A 111 14.20 0.86 -9.01
CA PHE A 111 13.46 2.02 -9.53
C PHE A 111 12.36 2.47 -8.56
N ALA A 112 12.01 3.76 -8.62
CA ALA A 112 10.94 4.32 -7.79
C ALA A 112 9.59 3.65 -8.08
N GLY A 113 8.89 3.20 -7.03
CA GLY A 113 7.59 2.52 -7.18
C GLY A 113 7.64 1.01 -7.38
N MET A 114 8.84 0.41 -7.51
CA MET A 114 9.01 -1.04 -7.71
C MET A 114 8.19 -1.89 -6.74
N SER A 115 8.21 -1.55 -5.44
CA SER A 115 7.47 -2.31 -4.43
C SER A 115 5.97 -2.37 -4.72
N TYR A 116 5.35 -1.25 -5.11
CA TYR A 116 3.91 -1.16 -5.34
C TYR A 116 3.51 -1.81 -6.67
N VAL A 117 4.31 -1.66 -7.73
CA VAL A 117 4.05 -2.34 -9.01
C VAL A 117 4.27 -3.86 -8.91
N THR A 118 5.17 -4.34 -8.05
CA THR A 118 5.31 -5.77 -7.76
C THR A 118 4.06 -6.35 -7.11
N PHE A 119 3.43 -5.66 -6.16
CA PHE A 119 2.15 -6.13 -5.59
C PHE A 119 1.06 -6.26 -6.66
N ARG A 120 1.00 -5.31 -7.61
CA ARG A 120 0.07 -5.36 -8.74
C ARG A 120 0.35 -6.50 -9.70
N ALA A 121 1.62 -6.81 -9.96
CA ALA A 121 2.00 -7.90 -10.85
C ALA A 121 1.77 -9.27 -10.18
N VAL A 122 2.27 -9.49 -8.97
CA VAL A 122 2.18 -10.79 -8.31
C VAL A 122 0.74 -11.16 -7.93
N GLN A 123 -0.12 -10.20 -7.60
CA GLN A 123 -1.55 -10.49 -7.43
C GLN A 123 -2.21 -11.03 -8.70
N MET A 124 -1.73 -10.64 -9.90
CA MET A 124 -2.29 -11.20 -11.14
C MET A 124 -1.89 -12.66 -11.30
N VAL A 125 -0.70 -13.08 -10.86
CA VAL A 125 -0.32 -14.51 -10.79
C VAL A 125 -1.29 -15.27 -9.87
N PHE A 126 -1.59 -14.70 -8.70
CA PHE A 126 -2.57 -15.26 -7.76
C PHE A 126 -4.00 -15.32 -8.36
N GLU A 127 -4.44 -14.27 -9.07
CA GLU A 127 -5.76 -14.25 -9.72
C GLU A 127 -5.85 -15.22 -10.91
N VAL A 128 -4.75 -15.44 -11.65
CA VAL A 128 -4.67 -16.50 -12.69
C VAL A 128 -4.78 -17.89 -12.05
N ARG A 129 -4.07 -18.14 -10.93
CA ARG A 129 -4.15 -19.39 -10.18
C ARG A 129 -5.58 -19.73 -9.76
N ASP A 130 -6.32 -18.71 -9.31
CA ASP A 130 -7.70 -18.82 -8.85
C ASP A 130 -8.75 -18.77 -9.98
N ASN A 131 -8.32 -18.79 -11.26
CA ASN A 131 -9.19 -18.72 -12.45
C ASN A 131 -9.98 -17.40 -12.60
N LEU A 132 -9.53 -16.33 -11.95
CA LEU A 132 -10.19 -15.03 -11.95
C LEU A 132 -9.78 -14.15 -13.14
N ILE A 133 -8.58 -14.37 -13.70
CA ILE A 133 -8.10 -13.81 -14.96
C ILE A 133 -7.98 -14.94 -15.98
N LYS A 134 -8.71 -14.84 -17.09
CA LYS A 134 -8.73 -15.85 -18.17
C LYS A 134 -8.01 -15.38 -19.44
N GLU A 135 -7.96 -14.06 -19.62
CA GLU A 135 -7.34 -13.40 -20.76
C GLU A 135 -6.58 -12.18 -20.28
N LEU A 136 -5.45 -11.92 -20.95
CA LEU A 136 -4.58 -10.82 -20.65
C LEU A 136 -3.97 -10.29 -21.95
N SER A 137 -4.31 -9.05 -22.30
CA SER A 137 -3.65 -8.31 -23.37
C SER A 137 -2.51 -7.48 -22.78
N PHE A 138 -1.49 -7.20 -23.60
CA PHE A 138 -0.38 -6.34 -23.18
C PHE A 138 -0.87 -4.95 -22.79
N PHE A 139 -1.81 -4.39 -23.57
CA PHE A 139 -2.38 -3.06 -23.30
C PHE A 139 -3.05 -2.97 -21.93
N ASN A 140 -3.96 -3.90 -21.62
CA ASN A 140 -4.66 -3.90 -20.32
C ASN A 140 -3.69 -4.14 -19.16
N PHE A 141 -2.65 -4.94 -19.38
CA PHE A 141 -1.62 -5.21 -18.39
C PHE A 141 -0.84 -3.94 -18.03
N TRP A 142 -0.22 -3.28 -19.01
CA TRP A 142 0.63 -2.13 -18.71
C TRP A 142 -0.22 -0.94 -18.25
N GLU A 143 -1.42 -0.72 -18.80
CA GLU A 143 -2.33 0.35 -18.36
C GLU A 143 -2.67 0.24 -16.87
N PHE A 144 -2.81 -1.00 -16.36
CA PHE A 144 -3.05 -1.27 -14.95
C PHE A 144 -1.77 -1.11 -14.10
N VAL A 145 -0.68 -1.77 -14.47
CA VAL A 145 0.54 -1.78 -13.66
C VAL A 145 1.18 -0.39 -13.62
N LEU A 146 1.22 0.30 -14.75
CA LEU A 146 1.81 1.62 -14.90
C LEU A 146 0.86 2.77 -14.58
N PHE A 147 -0.36 2.52 -14.08
CA PHE A 147 -1.31 3.61 -13.78
C PHE A 147 -0.66 4.71 -12.93
N PHE A 148 -0.29 5.83 -13.58
CA PHE A 148 0.68 6.78 -13.06
C PHE A 148 0.28 7.41 -11.73
N PRO A 149 -1.02 7.67 -11.45
CA PRO A 149 -1.35 8.34 -10.20
C PRO A 149 -0.84 7.53 -9.02
N ALA A 150 -0.88 6.20 -9.12
CA ALA A 150 -0.55 5.31 -8.02
C ALA A 150 0.76 4.52 -8.25
N ILE A 151 1.66 4.96 -9.15
CA ILE A 151 2.87 4.21 -9.50
C ILE A 151 3.92 4.17 -8.39
N SER A 152 4.12 5.27 -7.66
CA SER A 152 5.22 5.40 -6.70
C SER A 152 4.89 4.81 -5.32
N SER A 153 3.77 5.22 -4.71
CA SER A 153 3.32 4.71 -3.40
C SER A 153 1.80 4.84 -3.22
N GLY A 154 1.04 4.77 -4.31
CA GLY A 154 -0.42 4.92 -4.25
C GLY A 154 -1.12 3.65 -3.77
N PRO A 155 -2.45 3.70 -3.57
CA PRO A 155 -3.23 2.53 -3.19
C PRO A 155 -2.97 1.33 -4.13
N ILE A 156 -2.77 0.17 -3.52
CA ILE A 156 -2.58 -1.10 -4.21
C ILE A 156 -3.94 -1.59 -4.69
N ASP A 157 -4.19 -1.36 -5.98
CA ASP A 157 -5.42 -1.74 -6.64
C ASP A 157 -5.38 -3.19 -7.15
N ARG A 158 -6.54 -3.81 -7.40
CA ARG A 158 -6.71 -5.13 -8.03
C ARG A 158 -7.00 -5.00 -9.52
N TYR A 159 -6.36 -5.84 -10.33
CA TYR A 159 -6.51 -5.82 -11.79
C TYR A 159 -7.98 -5.86 -12.22
N ARG A 160 -8.75 -6.80 -11.67
CA ARG A 160 -10.19 -6.93 -11.99
C ARG A 160 -11.03 -5.71 -11.63
N ARG A 161 -10.75 -5.05 -10.49
CA ARG A 161 -11.48 -3.85 -10.07
C ARG A 161 -11.17 -2.70 -11.04
N PHE A 162 -9.89 -2.50 -11.33
CA PHE A 162 -9.44 -1.50 -12.28
C PHE A 162 -10.05 -1.71 -13.68
N GLN A 163 -10.01 -2.94 -14.20
CA GLN A 163 -10.59 -3.27 -15.50
C GLN A 163 -12.11 -3.06 -15.55
N LYS A 164 -12.82 -3.27 -14.42
CA LYS A 164 -14.26 -2.99 -14.34
C LYS A 164 -14.56 -1.51 -14.57
N ASP A 165 -13.78 -0.59 -13.98
CA ASP A 165 -13.95 0.85 -14.20
C ASP A 165 -13.63 1.25 -15.65
N ILE A 166 -12.62 0.61 -16.25
CA ILE A 166 -12.26 0.83 -17.67
C ILE A 166 -13.36 0.36 -18.61
N GLN A 167 -13.96 -0.81 -18.35
CA GLN A 167 -14.99 -1.42 -19.20
C GLN A 167 -16.36 -0.76 -19.02
N LYS A 168 -16.64 -0.23 -17.82
CA LYS A 168 -17.87 0.47 -17.50
C LYS A 168 -17.54 1.91 -17.04
N PRO A 169 -17.25 2.81 -17.99
CA PRO A 169 -16.97 4.21 -17.66
C PRO A 169 -18.18 4.87 -16.98
N PRO A 170 -17.96 5.85 -16.10
CA PRO A 170 -19.04 6.53 -15.38
C PRO A 170 -19.95 7.31 -16.35
N SER A 171 -21.23 7.43 -15.99
CA SER A 171 -22.14 8.39 -16.64
C SER A 171 -21.67 9.84 -16.40
N ALA A 172 -22.24 10.81 -17.11
CA ALA A 172 -21.91 12.23 -16.90
C ALA A 172 -22.17 12.68 -15.45
N GLU A 173 -23.29 12.26 -14.86
CA GLU A 173 -23.65 12.56 -13.47
C GLU A 173 -22.71 11.86 -12.48
N GLU A 174 -22.41 10.58 -12.69
CA GLU A 174 -21.44 9.85 -11.86
C GLU A 174 -20.05 10.50 -11.94
N TYR A 175 -19.66 10.98 -13.12
CA TYR A 175 -18.39 11.66 -13.33
C TYR A 175 -18.33 13.02 -12.63
N GLN A 176 -19.40 13.81 -12.65
CA GLN A 176 -19.46 15.08 -11.90
C GLN A 176 -19.21 14.85 -10.41
N ASN A 177 -19.85 13.82 -9.83
CA ASN A 177 -19.63 13.43 -8.44
C ASN A 177 -18.18 12.98 -8.18
N LEU A 178 -17.58 12.23 -9.12
CA LEU A 178 -16.17 11.84 -9.02
C LEU A 178 -15.23 13.03 -9.12
N LEU A 179 -15.49 13.98 -10.02
CA LEU A 179 -14.69 15.19 -10.19
C LEU A 179 -14.74 16.05 -8.93
N TYR A 180 -15.92 16.29 -8.37
CA TYR A 180 -16.11 17.03 -7.12
C TYR A 180 -15.35 16.37 -5.96
N THR A 181 -15.55 15.06 -5.78
CA THR A 181 -14.85 14.29 -4.74
C THR A 181 -13.34 14.32 -4.97
N GLY A 182 -12.91 14.21 -6.22
CA GLY A 182 -11.50 14.22 -6.60
C GLY A 182 -10.83 15.55 -6.28
N LEU A 183 -11.47 16.68 -6.61
CA LEU A 183 -11.00 18.01 -6.26
C LEU A 183 -10.90 18.19 -4.73
N ASN A 184 -11.92 17.77 -3.97
CA ASN A 184 -11.86 17.79 -2.51
C ASN A 184 -10.69 16.97 -1.95
N ARG A 185 -10.38 15.82 -2.55
CA ARG A 185 -9.21 15.01 -2.19
C ARG A 185 -7.90 15.73 -2.49
N ILE A 186 -7.80 16.47 -3.60
CA ILE A 186 -6.63 17.31 -3.89
C ILE A 186 -6.44 18.38 -2.81
N PHE A 187 -7.49 19.14 -2.46
CA PHE A 187 -7.40 20.16 -1.41
C PHE A 187 -7.06 19.57 -0.04
N GLN A 188 -7.67 18.43 0.31
CA GLN A 188 -7.33 17.68 1.52
C GLN A 188 -5.85 17.25 1.51
N GLY A 189 -5.35 16.79 0.36
CA GLY A 189 -3.94 16.44 0.19
C GLY A 189 -3.01 17.62 0.46
N PHE A 190 -3.34 18.81 -0.04
CA PHE A 190 -2.58 20.03 0.22
C PHE A 190 -2.54 20.38 1.70
N LEU A 191 -3.69 20.37 2.38
CA LEU A 191 -3.78 20.61 3.81
C LEU A 191 -2.94 19.58 4.60
N TYR A 192 -3.05 18.30 4.27
CA TYR A 192 -2.40 17.24 5.03
C TYR A 192 -0.89 17.23 4.83
N LYS A 193 -0.42 17.22 3.57
CA LYS A 193 0.99 17.02 3.24
C LYS A 193 1.81 18.31 3.32
N PHE A 194 1.34 19.38 2.70
CA PHE A 194 2.13 20.62 2.57
C PHE A 194 1.95 21.58 3.75
N ILE A 195 0.88 21.43 4.54
CA ILE A 195 0.66 22.25 5.73
C ILE A 195 0.91 21.43 6.99
N ILE A 196 0.01 20.50 7.34
CA ILE A 196 0.05 19.82 8.66
C ILE A 196 1.33 18.99 8.83
N ALA A 197 1.63 18.08 7.89
CA ALA A 197 2.83 17.24 7.98
C ALA A 197 4.12 18.07 7.93
N HIS A 198 4.13 19.16 7.15
CA HIS A 198 5.26 20.08 7.10
C HIS A 198 5.49 20.77 8.44
N LEU A 199 4.44 21.34 9.06
CA LEU A 199 4.52 21.99 10.37
C LEU A 199 5.01 21.02 11.45
N ILE A 200 4.46 19.81 11.50
CA ILE A 200 4.90 18.77 12.46
C ILE A 200 6.38 18.43 12.23
N THR A 201 6.79 18.26 10.97
CA THR A 201 8.19 17.93 10.65
C THR A 201 9.14 19.05 11.09
N THR A 202 8.82 20.29 10.74
CA THR A 202 9.68 21.45 10.97
C THR A 202 9.78 21.80 12.45
N TYR A 203 8.66 21.82 13.17
CA TYR A 203 8.62 22.33 14.54
C TYR A 203 8.68 21.26 15.64
N LEU A 204 8.31 20.00 15.35
CA LEU A 204 8.31 18.94 16.35
C LEU A 204 9.40 17.90 16.08
N VAL A 205 9.37 17.27 14.89
CA VAL A 205 10.30 16.16 14.57
C VAL A 205 11.75 16.64 14.56
N LYS A 206 12.06 17.70 13.82
CA LYS A 206 13.43 18.24 13.73
C LYS A 206 13.91 18.87 15.05
N ALA A 207 13.02 19.55 15.76
CA ALA A 207 13.38 20.22 17.03
C ALA A 207 13.76 19.21 18.12
N VAL A 208 13.03 18.09 18.23
CA VAL A 208 13.36 17.03 19.18
C VAL A 208 14.68 16.34 18.81
N PHE A 209 14.93 16.11 17.52
CA PHE A 209 16.19 15.52 17.08
C PHE A 209 17.42 16.38 17.38
N ALA A 210 17.25 17.70 17.46
CA ALA A 210 18.37 18.62 17.64
C ALA A 210 18.84 18.74 19.10
N ASN A 211 17.98 18.51 20.10
CA ASN A 211 18.19 19.19 21.39
C ASN A 211 18.04 18.39 22.68
N GLN A 212 17.65 17.10 22.74
CA GLN A 212 17.61 16.35 24.02
C GLN A 212 17.23 14.86 23.88
N ASP A 213 18.04 13.96 24.44
CA ASP A 213 17.72 12.53 24.67
C ASP A 213 17.01 12.29 26.02
N THR A 214 15.94 13.04 26.30
CA THR A 214 15.12 12.83 27.52
C THR A 214 13.94 11.91 27.24
N LEU A 215 13.37 11.30 28.30
CA LEU A 215 12.13 10.53 28.18
C LEU A 215 10.99 11.36 27.59
N LEU A 216 10.86 12.63 28.02
CA LEU A 216 9.83 13.54 27.51
C LEU A 216 10.02 13.81 26.02
N SER A 217 11.25 14.09 25.59
CA SER A 217 11.60 14.27 24.17
C SER A 217 11.22 13.04 23.34
N ASN A 218 11.52 11.83 23.81
CA ASN A 218 11.16 10.60 23.12
C ASN A 218 9.64 10.38 23.00
N VAL A 219 8.88 10.75 24.04
CA VAL A 219 7.41 10.69 24.00
C VAL A 219 6.85 11.70 23.00
N ILE A 220 7.37 12.94 22.99
CA ILE A 220 6.98 13.96 22.01
C ILE A 220 7.30 13.47 20.58
N PHE A 221 8.49 12.90 20.39
CA PHE A 221 8.92 12.35 19.11
C PHE A 221 7.98 11.24 18.62
N MET A 222 7.60 10.32 19.50
CA MET A 222 6.67 9.23 19.18
C MET A 222 5.36 9.75 18.58
N TYR A 223 4.72 10.72 19.24
CA TYR A 223 3.45 11.28 18.74
C TYR A 223 3.66 12.16 17.51
N ALA A 224 4.71 12.98 17.48
CA ALA A 224 5.02 13.84 16.34
C ALA A 224 5.25 13.01 15.07
N THR A 225 6.11 11.99 15.14
CA THR A 225 6.39 11.10 14.01
C THR A 225 5.17 10.28 13.60
N SER A 226 4.35 9.83 14.56
CA SER A 226 3.09 9.13 14.26
C SER A 226 2.12 9.99 13.45
N MET A 227 1.96 11.25 13.86
CA MET A 227 1.08 12.19 13.15
C MET A 227 1.68 12.63 11.82
N GLN A 228 2.99 12.90 11.77
CA GLN A 228 3.71 13.23 10.54
C GLN A 228 3.55 12.12 9.50
N LEU A 229 3.78 10.87 9.89
CA LEU A 229 3.63 9.71 9.02
C LEU A 229 2.21 9.60 8.47
N PHE A 230 1.20 9.78 9.33
CA PHE A 230 -0.19 9.76 8.90
C PHE A 230 -0.51 10.88 7.92
N PHE A 231 -0.24 12.14 8.26
CA PHE A 231 -0.62 13.28 7.43
C PHE A 231 0.16 13.32 6.11
N ASP A 232 1.44 12.97 6.11
CA ASP A 232 2.23 12.91 4.88
C ASP A 232 1.69 11.84 3.92
N PHE A 233 1.41 10.63 4.46
CA PHE A 233 1.01 9.51 3.63
C PHE A 233 -0.47 9.52 3.25
N ALA A 234 -1.35 9.96 4.16
CA ALA A 234 -2.76 10.18 3.85
C ALA A 234 -2.94 11.36 2.88
N GLY A 235 -2.14 12.42 3.01
CA GLY A 235 -2.12 13.53 2.06
C GLY A 235 -1.67 13.09 0.67
N TYR A 236 -0.58 12.31 0.59
CA TYR A 236 -0.16 11.66 -0.66
C TYR A 236 -1.28 10.79 -1.26
N SER A 237 -1.87 9.91 -0.46
CA SER A 237 -2.96 9.03 -0.91
C SER A 237 -4.17 9.83 -1.42
N ALA A 238 -4.49 10.96 -0.78
CA ALA A 238 -5.57 11.84 -1.23
C ALA A 238 -5.27 12.44 -2.61
N PHE A 239 -4.02 12.86 -2.89
CA PHE A 239 -3.64 13.31 -4.23
C PHE A 239 -3.82 12.21 -5.28
N VAL A 240 -3.35 11.00 -4.98
CA VAL A 240 -3.48 9.85 -5.88
C VAL A 240 -4.96 9.58 -6.20
N ILE A 241 -5.80 9.53 -5.17
CA ILE A 241 -7.24 9.26 -5.33
C ILE A 241 -7.90 10.39 -6.12
N GLY A 242 -7.55 11.65 -5.84
CA GLY A 242 -8.10 12.81 -6.53
C GLY A 242 -7.83 12.77 -8.04
N ILE A 243 -6.58 12.56 -8.44
CA ILE A 243 -6.18 12.45 -9.85
C ILE A 243 -6.83 11.22 -10.50
N SER A 244 -6.89 10.09 -9.79
CA SER A 244 -7.50 8.87 -10.31
C SER A 244 -8.99 9.06 -10.62
N TYR A 245 -9.71 9.78 -9.75
CA TYR A 245 -11.14 10.07 -9.93
C TYR A 245 -11.38 11.02 -11.10
N MET A 246 -10.51 12.02 -11.30
CA MET A 246 -10.53 12.87 -12.50
C MET A 246 -10.30 12.08 -13.79
N MET A 247 -9.51 10.99 -13.72
CA MET A 247 -9.33 10.06 -14.83
C MET A 247 -10.49 9.06 -14.99
N GLY A 248 -11.51 9.10 -14.13
CA GLY A 248 -12.67 8.21 -14.14
C GLY A 248 -12.46 6.87 -13.45
N ILE A 249 -11.35 6.68 -12.72
CA ILE A 249 -10.99 5.43 -12.05
C ILE A 249 -11.17 5.57 -10.53
N LYS A 250 -12.04 4.74 -9.94
CA LYS A 250 -12.42 4.79 -8.52
C LYS A 250 -11.41 4.08 -7.61
N THR A 251 -10.13 4.46 -7.68
CA THR A 251 -9.02 3.88 -6.90
C THR A 251 -9.38 3.74 -5.41
N PRO A 252 -9.03 2.61 -4.76
CA PRO A 252 -9.41 2.34 -3.37
C PRO A 252 -8.80 3.32 -2.37
N GLU A 253 -9.49 3.52 -1.25
CA GLU A 253 -9.01 4.31 -0.13
C GLU A 253 -7.87 3.62 0.63
N ASN A 254 -6.94 4.41 1.16
CA ASN A 254 -5.88 3.91 2.04
C ASN A 254 -6.16 4.16 3.52
N PHE A 255 -6.94 5.19 3.86
CA PHE A 255 -7.16 5.58 5.26
C PHE A 255 -8.63 5.84 5.58
N ASN A 256 -9.08 5.36 6.74
CA ASN A 256 -10.43 5.62 7.25
C ASN A 256 -10.42 5.89 8.77
N LYS A 257 -10.04 7.11 9.15
CA LYS A 257 -9.97 7.58 10.54
C LYS A 257 -9.26 6.57 11.47
N PRO A 258 -8.00 6.17 11.16
CA PRO A 258 -7.34 5.06 11.83
C PRO A 258 -7.12 5.26 13.33
N PHE A 259 -6.97 6.50 13.80
CA PHE A 259 -6.77 6.78 15.23
C PHE A 259 -8.04 6.70 16.08
N LEU A 260 -9.21 6.47 15.47
CA LEU A 260 -10.47 6.17 16.18
C LEU A 260 -10.70 4.66 16.35
N SER A 261 -9.69 3.85 16.06
CA SER A 261 -9.80 2.39 16.12
C SER A 261 -9.89 1.91 17.56
N ARG A 262 -10.82 1.00 17.84
CA ARG A 262 -11.03 0.47 19.21
C ARG A 262 -10.09 -0.68 19.56
N ASN A 263 -9.39 -1.24 18.57
CA ASN A 263 -8.45 -2.34 18.74
C ASN A 263 -7.56 -2.47 17.51
N ILE A 264 -6.57 -3.35 17.60
CA ILE A 264 -5.59 -3.53 16.54
C ILE A 264 -6.19 -4.14 15.25
N LYS A 265 -7.24 -4.97 15.34
CA LYS A 265 -7.91 -5.52 14.14
C LYS A 265 -8.65 -4.40 13.39
N ASP A 266 -9.35 -3.53 14.12
CA ASP A 266 -10.02 -2.33 13.57
C ASP A 266 -9.02 -1.34 12.97
N PHE A 267 -7.87 -1.14 13.62
CA PHE A 267 -6.79 -0.30 13.10
C PHE A 267 -6.29 -0.75 11.73
N TRP A 268 -5.98 -2.03 11.55
CA TRP A 268 -5.55 -2.55 10.25
C TRP A 268 -6.67 -2.57 9.19
N ASN A 269 -7.93 -2.40 9.57
CA ASN A 269 -9.03 -2.14 8.63
C ASN A 269 -9.19 -0.67 8.26
N ARG A 270 -8.36 0.23 8.80
CA ARG A 270 -8.46 1.69 8.63
C ARG A 270 -7.12 2.36 8.27
N TRP A 271 -6.00 1.69 8.48
CA TRP A 271 -4.66 2.16 8.18
C TRP A 271 -4.09 1.42 6.97
N HIS A 272 -3.54 2.18 6.01
CA HIS A 272 -2.93 1.67 4.79
C HIS A 272 -3.73 0.50 4.18
N MET A 273 -5.05 0.68 4.05
CA MET A 273 -6.03 -0.38 3.83
C MET A 273 -5.74 -1.21 2.59
N SER A 274 -5.27 -0.58 1.50
CA SER A 274 -4.92 -1.30 0.28
C SER A 274 -3.82 -2.34 0.50
N LEU A 275 -2.77 -2.00 1.25
CA LEU A 275 -1.70 -2.90 1.66
C LEU A 275 -2.19 -3.95 2.66
N SER A 276 -2.88 -3.50 3.71
CA SER A 276 -3.43 -4.38 4.75
C SER A 276 -4.31 -5.48 4.15
N PHE A 277 -5.24 -5.11 3.26
CA PHE A 277 -6.13 -6.05 2.59
C PHE A 277 -5.42 -6.93 1.57
N TRP A 278 -4.38 -6.42 0.90
CA TRP A 278 -3.55 -7.22 0.02
C TRP A 278 -2.85 -8.33 0.82
N PHE A 279 -2.18 -7.99 1.92
CA PHE A 279 -1.52 -8.94 2.81
C PHE A 279 -2.52 -9.94 3.41
N ARG A 280 -3.66 -9.46 3.91
CA ARG A 280 -4.72 -10.31 4.43
C ARG A 280 -5.16 -11.35 3.41
N ASP A 281 -5.46 -10.94 2.18
CA ASP A 281 -6.06 -11.83 1.20
C ASP A 281 -5.03 -12.76 0.54
N PHE A 282 -3.80 -12.28 0.26
CA PHE A 282 -2.78 -13.03 -0.47
C PHE A 282 -1.77 -13.78 0.42
N ILE A 283 -1.60 -13.38 1.68
CA ILE A 283 -0.68 -14.03 2.63
C ILE A 283 -1.49 -14.76 3.71
N TYR A 284 -2.18 -14.02 4.58
CA TYR A 284 -2.88 -14.59 5.74
C TYR A 284 -3.94 -15.62 5.32
N MET A 285 -4.91 -15.23 4.48
CA MET A 285 -6.02 -16.10 4.10
C MET A 285 -5.55 -17.31 3.28
N ARG A 286 -4.57 -17.14 2.39
CA ARG A 286 -4.00 -18.26 1.62
C ARG A 286 -3.30 -19.27 2.52
N PHE A 287 -2.51 -18.80 3.48
CA PHE A 287 -1.87 -19.67 4.46
C PHE A 287 -2.91 -20.42 5.30
N VAL A 288 -3.89 -19.72 5.87
CA VAL A 288 -4.95 -20.32 6.71
C VAL A 288 -5.71 -21.38 5.92
N PHE A 289 -6.10 -21.09 4.67
CA PHE A 289 -6.78 -22.04 3.80
C PHE A 289 -5.92 -23.27 3.50
N PHE A 290 -4.65 -23.07 3.13
CA PHE A 290 -3.72 -24.17 2.85
C PHE A 290 -3.50 -25.06 4.08
N ALA A 291 -3.18 -24.47 5.24
CA ALA A 291 -2.91 -25.20 6.47
C ALA A 291 -4.14 -25.99 6.96
N THR A 292 -5.33 -25.41 6.82
CA THR A 292 -6.60 -26.07 7.16
C THR A 292 -6.89 -27.22 6.20
N LYS A 293 -6.77 -27.00 4.88
CA LYS A 293 -7.04 -28.02 3.85
C LYS A 293 -6.07 -29.20 3.96
N LYS A 294 -4.80 -28.94 4.28
CA LYS A 294 -3.77 -29.97 4.48
C LYS A 294 -3.77 -30.56 5.88
N LYS A 295 -4.66 -30.12 6.78
CA LYS A 295 -4.74 -30.56 8.18
C LYS A 295 -3.38 -30.50 8.91
N LEU A 296 -2.55 -29.49 8.61
CA LEU A 296 -1.19 -29.38 9.16
C LEU A 296 -1.21 -29.25 10.68
N ILE A 297 -2.24 -28.62 11.23
CA ILE A 297 -2.40 -28.34 12.66
C ILE A 297 -3.87 -28.55 13.04
N LYS A 298 -4.14 -29.21 14.17
CA LYS A 298 -5.52 -29.49 14.62
C LYS A 298 -6.24 -28.24 15.16
N ASN A 299 -5.52 -27.36 15.85
CA ASN A 299 -6.09 -26.18 16.48
C ASN A 299 -6.21 -24.99 15.51
N ARG A 300 -7.45 -24.58 15.20
CA ARG A 300 -7.76 -23.41 14.34
C ARG A 300 -7.14 -22.10 14.83
N TYR A 301 -6.98 -21.91 16.13
CA TYR A 301 -6.40 -20.69 16.69
C TYR A 301 -4.90 -20.65 16.44
N THR A 302 -4.22 -21.78 16.59
CA THR A 302 -2.79 -21.89 16.27
C THR A 302 -2.53 -21.59 14.79
N ILE A 303 -3.37 -22.10 13.88
CA ILE A 303 -3.28 -21.74 12.45
C ILE A 303 -3.45 -20.23 12.25
N SER A 304 -4.44 -19.61 12.90
CA SER A 304 -4.66 -18.17 12.81
C SER A 304 -3.46 -17.37 13.34
N TYR A 305 -2.84 -17.80 14.44
CA TYR A 305 -1.70 -17.10 15.03
C TYR A 305 -0.44 -17.21 14.18
N ILE A 306 -0.15 -18.39 13.63
CA ILE A 306 0.95 -18.56 12.68
C ILE A 306 0.68 -17.73 11.43
N GLY A 307 -0.57 -17.71 10.95
CA GLY A 307 -0.97 -16.86 9.82
C GLY A 307 -0.73 -15.39 10.11
N ALA A 308 -1.13 -14.90 11.29
CA ALA A 308 -0.93 -13.50 11.69
C ALA A 308 0.56 -13.16 11.83
N PHE A 309 1.34 -14.06 12.42
CA PHE A 309 2.80 -13.96 12.49
C PHE A 309 3.40 -13.84 11.10
N LEU A 310 3.14 -14.79 10.20
CA LEU A 310 3.67 -14.77 8.82
C LEU A 310 3.27 -13.50 8.09
N ASN A 311 2.02 -13.07 8.23
CA ASN A 311 1.49 -11.88 7.60
C ASN A 311 2.25 -10.61 8.01
N PHE A 312 2.38 -10.35 9.31
CA PHE A 312 3.06 -9.14 9.79
C PHE A 312 4.58 -9.24 9.72
N PHE A 313 5.16 -10.44 9.84
CA PHE A 313 6.59 -10.66 9.67
C PHE A 313 7.02 -10.37 8.23
N ILE A 314 6.30 -10.90 7.23
CA ILE A 314 6.56 -10.61 5.82
C ILE A 314 6.31 -9.12 5.52
N MET A 315 5.31 -8.50 6.15
CA MET A 315 5.07 -7.05 6.04
C MET A 315 6.25 -6.23 6.60
N GLY A 316 6.82 -6.65 7.73
CA GLY A 316 8.04 -6.06 8.29
C GLY A 316 9.23 -6.21 7.36
N ILE A 317 9.47 -7.42 6.82
CA ILE A 317 10.53 -7.67 5.82
C ILE A 317 10.33 -6.78 4.58
N TRP A 318 9.10 -6.64 4.10
CA TRP A 318 8.79 -5.80 2.97
C TRP A 318 9.15 -4.32 3.21
N HIS A 319 9.07 -3.84 4.45
CA HIS A 319 9.46 -2.48 4.81
C HIS A 319 10.96 -2.25 4.90
N ILE A 320 11.79 -3.30 4.94
CA ILE A 320 13.25 -3.16 5.02
C ILE A 320 13.77 -2.22 3.93
N GLN A 321 14.53 -1.21 4.35
CA GLN A 321 15.15 -0.23 3.49
C GLN A 321 16.56 0.06 4.00
N GLY A 322 17.55 -0.01 3.11
CA GLY A 322 18.96 0.14 3.48
C GLY A 322 19.42 -0.95 4.45
N SER A 323 20.33 -0.60 5.35
CA SER A 323 20.89 -1.49 6.38
C SER A 323 20.02 -1.62 7.63
N ALA A 324 18.93 -0.85 7.73
CA ALA A 324 18.13 -0.73 8.93
C ALA A 324 17.10 -1.87 9.00
N VAL A 325 17.57 -3.10 9.27
CA VAL A 325 16.76 -4.34 9.24
C VAL A 325 15.95 -4.53 10.53
N ALA A 326 16.59 -4.31 11.68
CA ALA A 326 16.06 -4.71 12.99
C ALA A 326 14.70 -4.04 13.29
N GLN A 327 14.59 -2.73 13.09
CA GLN A 327 13.39 -2.01 13.50
C GLN A 327 12.13 -2.40 12.70
N TYR A 328 12.28 -2.77 11.42
CA TYR A 328 11.14 -3.23 10.61
C TYR A 328 10.72 -4.67 10.93
N VAL A 329 11.69 -5.54 11.25
CA VAL A 329 11.38 -6.90 11.72
C VAL A 329 10.68 -6.82 13.08
N ILE A 330 11.21 -6.03 14.02
CA ILE A 330 10.61 -5.82 15.35
C ILE A 330 9.21 -5.22 15.20
N TYR A 331 9.02 -4.24 14.31
CA TYR A 331 7.69 -3.68 14.01
C TYR A 331 6.69 -4.74 13.55
N GLY A 332 7.09 -5.64 12.65
CA GLY A 332 6.25 -6.75 12.20
C GLY A 332 5.90 -7.71 13.33
N LEU A 333 6.89 -8.10 14.13
CA LEU A 333 6.68 -8.98 15.30
C LEU A 333 5.79 -8.33 16.36
N TYR A 334 5.96 -7.03 16.60
CA TYR A 334 5.15 -6.24 17.50
C TYR A 334 3.67 -6.29 17.10
N HIS A 335 3.36 -6.01 15.83
CA HIS A 335 1.98 -6.07 15.36
C HIS A 335 1.39 -7.49 15.31
N ALA A 336 2.21 -8.52 15.04
CA ALA A 336 1.78 -9.91 15.19
C ALA A 336 1.38 -10.22 16.63
N ALA A 337 2.21 -9.84 17.60
CA ALA A 337 1.93 -10.04 19.01
C ALA A 337 0.65 -9.33 19.44
N LEU A 338 0.47 -8.06 19.07
CA LEU A 338 -0.76 -7.32 19.36
C LEU A 338 -2.00 -8.01 18.79
N PHE A 339 -1.94 -8.49 17.55
CA PHE A 339 -3.07 -9.16 16.91
C PHE A 339 -3.45 -10.46 17.64
N ILE A 340 -2.45 -11.26 18.03
CA ILE A 340 -2.64 -12.52 18.77
C ILE A 340 -3.15 -12.24 20.19
N LEU A 341 -2.52 -11.32 20.92
CA LEU A 341 -2.92 -10.95 22.27
C LEU A 341 -4.35 -10.40 22.30
N PHE A 342 -4.72 -9.56 21.33
CA PHE A 342 -6.08 -9.06 21.21
C PHE A 342 -7.08 -10.17 20.91
N ASP A 343 -6.75 -11.15 20.06
CA ASP A 343 -7.62 -12.31 19.83
C ASP A 343 -7.81 -13.16 21.09
N ILE A 344 -6.75 -13.40 21.86
CA ILE A 344 -6.82 -14.09 23.16
C ILE A 344 -7.71 -13.31 24.13
N PHE A 345 -7.51 -11.99 24.23
CA PHE A 345 -8.33 -11.11 25.05
C PHE A 345 -9.80 -11.17 24.64
N GLU A 346 -10.10 -11.02 23.34
CA GLU A 346 -11.46 -11.03 22.80
C GLU A 346 -12.18 -12.35 23.14
N ARG A 347 -11.48 -13.48 23.01
CA ARG A 347 -12.04 -14.80 23.35
C ARG A 347 -12.30 -14.97 24.84
N LYS A 348 -11.36 -14.57 25.70
CA LYS A 348 -11.56 -14.59 27.15
C LYS A 348 -12.70 -13.66 27.56
N ASN A 349 -12.80 -12.48 26.95
CA ASN A 349 -13.84 -11.52 27.25
C ASN A 349 -15.23 -12.01 26.81
N LYS A 350 -15.34 -12.73 25.69
CA LYS A 350 -16.60 -13.38 25.29
C LYS A 350 -17.12 -14.37 26.34
N LYS A 351 -16.23 -15.05 27.05
CA LYS A 351 -16.58 -16.03 28.10
C LYS A 351 -16.84 -15.39 29.46
N HIS A 352 -15.99 -14.45 29.89
CA HIS A 352 -15.98 -13.93 31.25
C HIS A 352 -16.54 -12.50 31.40
N LYS A 353 -16.78 -11.79 30.29
CA LYS A 353 -17.38 -10.44 30.23
C LYS A 353 -16.71 -9.38 31.13
N PHE A 354 -15.41 -9.50 31.42
CA PHE A 354 -14.67 -8.55 32.27
C PHE A 354 -14.44 -7.19 31.62
N TRP A 355 -14.60 -7.08 30.28
CA TRP A 355 -14.57 -5.83 29.54
C TRP A 355 -15.96 -5.57 28.92
N PRO A 356 -16.85 -4.85 29.63
CA PRO A 356 -18.20 -4.58 29.16
C PRO A 356 -18.22 -3.67 27.94
N ASN A 357 -19.27 -3.72 27.13
CA ASN A 357 -19.44 -2.86 25.97
C ASN A 357 -20.24 -1.60 26.35
N ASN A 358 -19.57 -0.58 26.88
CA ASN A 358 -20.18 0.71 27.25
C ASN A 358 -19.36 1.89 26.71
N LYS A 359 -19.86 3.12 26.87
CA LYS A 359 -19.18 4.32 26.35
C LYS A 359 -17.77 4.52 26.93
N PHE A 360 -17.59 4.21 28.21
CA PHE A 360 -16.30 4.36 28.88
C PHE A 360 -15.26 3.39 28.33
N THR A 361 -15.57 2.08 28.30
CA THR A 361 -14.66 1.06 27.76
C THR A 361 -14.39 1.24 26.28
N HIS A 362 -15.35 1.79 25.54
CA HIS A 362 -15.17 2.19 24.15
C HIS A 362 -14.09 3.28 24.00
N VAL A 363 -14.19 4.39 24.74
CA VAL A 363 -13.21 5.48 24.68
C VAL A 363 -11.84 4.99 25.17
N LEU A 364 -11.81 4.23 26.26
CA LEU A 364 -10.59 3.65 26.80
C LEU A 364 -9.90 2.74 25.78
N ALA A 365 -10.66 1.91 25.04
CA ALA A 365 -10.11 1.05 24.01
C ALA A 365 -9.49 1.84 22.84
N ILE A 366 -10.08 2.97 22.46
CA ILE A 366 -9.50 3.89 21.46
C ILE A 366 -8.18 4.48 21.96
N VAL A 367 -8.17 4.98 23.21
CA VAL A 367 -6.97 5.58 23.82
C VAL A 367 -5.83 4.55 23.90
N ILE A 368 -6.11 3.34 24.41
CA ILE A 368 -5.11 2.26 24.49
C ILE A 368 -4.58 1.92 23.09
N THR A 369 -5.48 1.73 22.11
CA THR A 369 -5.08 1.39 20.74
C THR A 369 -4.24 2.49 20.12
N PHE A 370 -4.59 3.76 20.35
CA PHE A 370 -3.83 4.91 19.87
C PHE A 370 -2.39 4.90 20.38
N HIS A 371 -2.19 4.74 21.69
CA HIS A 371 -0.84 4.71 22.28
C HIS A 371 -0.01 3.53 21.79
N VAL A 372 -0.61 2.34 21.76
CA VAL A 372 0.02 1.11 21.27
C VAL A 372 0.44 1.26 19.80
N VAL A 373 -0.42 1.84 18.95
CA VAL A 373 -0.08 2.11 17.55
C VAL A 373 1.04 3.15 17.43
N CYS A 374 1.00 4.24 18.20
CA CYS A 374 2.04 5.26 18.18
C CYS A 374 3.39 4.69 18.61
N PHE A 375 3.41 3.80 19.60
CA PHE A 375 4.62 3.09 19.99
C PHE A 375 5.14 2.17 18.86
N GLY A 376 4.24 1.49 18.14
CA GLY A 376 4.60 0.78 16.91
C GLY A 376 5.28 1.69 15.89
N PHE A 377 4.77 2.91 15.67
CA PHE A 377 5.41 3.87 14.77
C PHE A 377 6.74 4.42 15.29
N LEU A 378 6.93 4.53 16.60
CA LEU A 378 8.25 4.84 17.18
C LEU A 378 9.27 3.75 16.85
N ILE A 379 8.91 2.46 16.98
CA ILE A 379 9.76 1.35 16.54
C ILE A 379 10.04 1.50 15.05
N PHE A 380 9.00 1.66 14.23
CA PHE A 380 9.12 1.79 12.78
C PHE A 380 10.07 2.92 12.34
N SER A 381 10.11 4.03 13.08
CA SER A 381 10.96 5.18 12.79
C SER A 381 12.47 4.91 12.92
N GLY A 382 12.86 3.85 13.63
CA GLY A 382 14.26 3.55 13.94
C GLY A 382 14.90 4.48 14.96
N HIS A 383 14.14 5.41 15.56
CA HIS A 383 14.65 6.33 16.59
C HIS A 383 15.27 5.60 17.78
N LEU A 384 14.70 4.45 18.15
CA LEU A 384 15.20 3.62 19.25
C LEU A 384 16.58 2.97 18.98
N ASN A 385 17.01 2.89 17.72
CA ASN A 385 18.33 2.34 17.36
C ASN A 385 19.49 3.23 17.81
N ARG A 386 19.24 4.38 18.42
CA ARG A 386 20.28 5.25 19.01
C ARG A 386 20.72 4.80 20.40
N TYR A 387 19.94 3.93 21.04
CA TYR A 387 20.17 3.46 22.40
C TYR A 387 20.81 2.06 22.45
N PHE A 388 21.04 1.43 21.30
CA PHE A 388 21.60 0.10 21.12
C PHE A 388 22.60 0.13 19.98
#